data_AF-A0AA43B860-F1
#
_entry.id   AF-A0AA43B860-F1
#
_cell.length_a   1.000
_cell.length_b   1.000
_cell.length_c   1.000
_cell.angle_alpha   90.00
_cell.angle_beta   90.00
_cell.angle_gamma   90.00
#
_symmetry.space_group_name_H-M   'P 1'
#
loop_
_entity.id
_entity.type
_entity.pdbx_description
1 polymer ?
#
loop_
_entity_poly.entity_id
_entity_poly.type
_entity_poly.pdbx_seq_one_letter_code
_entity_poly.pdbx_strand_id
1 'polypeptide(L)'
;MPRPARKSDADLAAQVDAHLKNQGISATKLAKSLNISVSTLTRSMKLKEFSKGLSEKLSKELDGNYENPVESLHKALHILAEVDRIRSEVEMTVRRALNRLEAAR
;
A
#
# COMPACT_ATOMS: atom_id res chain seq x y z
N MET A 1 13.59 19.51 -19.63
CA MET A 1 12.66 18.68 -18.82
C MET A 1 11.39 18.45 -19.63
N PRO A 2 11.10 17.25 -20.14
CA PRO A 2 9.84 16.99 -20.82
C PRO A 2 8.69 17.01 -19.79
N ARG A 3 7.61 17.72 -20.12
CA ARG A 3 6.39 17.82 -19.30
C ARG A 3 5.77 16.41 -19.18
N PRO A 4 5.37 15.93 -17.99
CA PRO A 4 4.76 14.61 -17.87
C PRO A 4 3.53 14.52 -18.78
N ALA A 5 3.45 13.44 -19.56
CA ALA A 5 2.30 13.16 -20.42
C ALA A 5 1.03 13.18 -19.56
N ARG A 6 -0.03 13.85 -20.03
CA ARG A 6 -1.34 13.78 -19.38
C ARG A 6 -1.73 12.30 -19.28
N LYS A 7 -1.94 11.75 -18.06
CA LYS A 7 -2.51 10.40 -17.88
C LYS A 7 -3.79 10.37 -18.75
N SER A 8 -3.82 9.53 -19.78
CA SER A 8 -5.01 9.45 -20.62
C SER A 8 -6.12 8.76 -19.83
N ASP A 9 -7.39 9.10 -20.08
CA ASP A 9 -8.50 8.45 -19.38
C ASP A 9 -8.51 6.92 -19.61
N ALA A 10 -7.91 6.46 -20.72
CA ALA A 10 -7.69 5.04 -20.97
C ALA A 10 -6.70 4.40 -19.97
N ASP A 11 -5.63 5.11 -19.62
CA ASP A 11 -4.65 4.64 -18.62
C ASP A 11 -5.27 4.63 -17.23
N LEU A 12 -6.09 5.63 -16.90
CA LEU A 12 -6.80 5.69 -15.63
C LEU A 12 -7.80 4.53 -15.51
N ALA A 13 -8.56 4.22 -16.57
CA ALA A 13 -9.47 3.08 -16.58
C ALA A 13 -8.73 1.75 -16.36
N ALA A 14 -7.55 1.58 -16.97
CA ALA A 14 -6.72 0.40 -16.78
C ALA A 14 -6.20 0.29 -15.33
N GLN A 15 -5.81 1.40 -14.71
CA GLN A 15 -5.40 1.44 -13.30
C GLN A 15 -6.55 1.11 -12.35
N VAL A 16 -7.76 1.62 -12.62
CA VAL A 16 -8.95 1.27 -11.86
C VAL A 16 -9.25 -0.23 -11.95
N ASP A 17 -9.23 -0.80 -13.14
CA ASP A 17 -9.50 -2.24 -13.33
C ASP A 17 -8.45 -3.11 -12.64
N ALA A 18 -7.17 -2.74 -12.72
CA ALA A 18 -6.09 -3.41 -11.99
C ALA A 18 -6.28 -3.30 -10.47
N HIS A 19 -6.68 -2.14 -9.96
CA HIS A 19 -6.91 -1.93 -8.54
C HIS A 19 -8.09 -2.77 -8.02
N LEU A 20 -9.20 -2.81 -8.76
CA LEU A 20 -10.36 -3.64 -8.43
C LEU A 20 -9.98 -5.13 -8.38
N LYS A 21 -9.19 -5.60 -9.35
CA LYS A 21 -8.71 -6.99 -9.41
C LYS A 21 -7.73 -7.31 -8.28
N ASN A 22 -6.74 -6.46 -8.04
CA ASN A 22 -5.69 -6.69 -7.06
C ASN A 22 -6.21 -6.67 -5.62
N GLN A 23 -7.19 -5.83 -5.33
CA GLN A 23 -7.78 -5.75 -3.98
C GLN A 23 -9.01 -6.65 -3.81
N GLY A 24 -9.45 -7.36 -4.85
CA GLY A 24 -10.68 -8.16 -4.81
C GLY A 24 -11.93 -7.32 -4.51
N ILE A 25 -11.91 -6.04 -4.90
CA ILE A 25 -12.98 -5.09 -4.62
C ILE A 25 -13.92 -5.03 -5.81
N SER A 26 -15.23 -5.04 -5.55
CA SER A 26 -16.23 -4.85 -6.59
C SER A 26 -16.32 -3.39 -7.03
N ALA A 27 -16.63 -3.16 -8.31
CA ALA A 27 -16.91 -1.82 -8.83
C ALA A 27 -18.02 -1.11 -8.03
N THR A 28 -18.96 -1.85 -7.46
CA THR A 28 -20.00 -1.33 -6.55
C THR A 28 -19.41 -0.71 -5.29
N LYS A 29 -18.40 -1.34 -4.68
CA LYS A 29 -17.76 -0.85 -3.47
C LYS A 29 -16.89 0.39 -3.75
N LEU A 30 -16.20 0.41 -4.89
CA LEU A 30 -15.48 1.60 -5.36
C LEU A 30 -16.45 2.76 -5.68
N ALA A 31 -17.56 2.51 -6.36
CA ALA A 31 -18.56 3.55 -6.63
C ALA A 31 -19.11 4.17 -5.32
N LYS A 32 -19.31 3.34 -4.29
CA LYS A 32 -19.71 3.80 -2.96
C LYS A 32 -18.64 4.67 -2.29
N SER A 33 -17.35 4.30 -2.35
CA SER A 33 -16.27 5.11 -1.74
C SER A 33 -16.14 6.47 -2.41
N LEU A 34 -16.37 6.53 -3.72
CA LEU A 34 -16.30 7.76 -4.51
C LEU A 34 -17.57 8.62 -4.44
N ASN A 35 -18.61 8.12 -3.75
CA ASN A 35 -19.96 8.70 -3.68
C ASN A 35 -20.54 9.00 -5.08
N ILE A 36 -20.51 8.00 -5.96
CA ILE A 36 -21.07 8.06 -7.32
C ILE A 36 -21.97 6.83 -7.57
N SER A 37 -22.87 6.93 -8.54
CA SER A 37 -23.64 5.76 -8.94
C SER A 37 -22.76 4.72 -9.65
N VAL A 38 -23.06 3.45 -9.41
CA VAL A 38 -22.37 2.33 -10.06
C VAL A 38 -22.48 2.43 -11.58
N SER A 39 -23.66 2.81 -12.09
CA SER A 39 -23.90 2.99 -13.52
C SER A 39 -22.99 4.05 -14.15
N THR A 40 -22.74 5.17 -13.44
CA THR A 40 -21.82 6.21 -13.91
C THR A 40 -20.38 5.70 -13.93
N LEU A 41 -19.94 4.99 -12.89
CA LEU A 41 -18.59 4.41 -12.85
C LEU A 41 -18.40 3.38 -13.97
N THR A 42 -19.32 2.42 -14.11
CA THR A 42 -19.24 1.37 -15.14
C THR A 42 -19.29 1.95 -16.54
N ARG A 43 -20.13 2.98 -16.78
CA ARG A 43 -20.19 3.67 -18.07
C ARG A 43 -18.88 4.40 -18.37
N SER A 44 -18.34 5.17 -17.42
CA SER A 44 -17.07 5.89 -17.60
C SER A 44 -15.89 4.95 -17.80
N MET A 45 -15.84 3.83 -17.07
CA MET A 45 -14.81 2.80 -17.27
C MET A 45 -14.92 2.15 -18.65
N LYS A 46 -16.14 1.84 -19.13
CA LYS A 46 -16.35 1.24 -20.45
C LYS A 46 -16.01 2.19 -21.59
N LEU A 47 -16.37 3.46 -21.45
CA LEU A 47 -16.09 4.50 -22.43
C LEU A 47 -14.65 5.01 -22.36
N LYS A 48 -13.91 4.69 -21.29
CA LYS A 48 -12.58 5.24 -21.01
C LYS A 48 -12.59 6.77 -21.06
N GLU A 49 -13.66 7.34 -20.52
CA GLU A 49 -13.91 8.78 -20.46
C GLU A 49 -14.37 9.11 -19.05
N PHE A 50 -13.57 9.90 -18.36
CA PHE A 50 -13.85 10.32 -17.01
C PHE A 50 -14.08 11.83 -16.99
N SER A 51 -15.13 12.26 -16.30
CA SER A 51 -15.27 13.68 -16.02
C SER A 51 -14.09 14.13 -15.15
N LYS A 52 -13.62 15.37 -15.32
CA LYS A 52 -12.47 15.90 -14.55
C LYS A 52 -12.57 15.62 -13.05
N GLY A 53 -13.75 15.82 -12.45
CA GLY A 53 -13.99 15.55 -11.03
C GLY A 53 -13.95 14.05 -10.68
N LEU A 54 -14.35 13.16 -11.59
CA LEU A 54 -14.21 11.72 -11.41
C LEU A 54 -12.75 11.28 -11.56
N SER A 55 -12.01 11.82 -12.54
CA SER A 55 -10.58 11.55 -12.69
C SER A 55 -9.79 11.98 -11.46
N GLU A 56 -10.09 13.14 -10.88
CA GLU A 56 -9.44 13.61 -9.64
C GLU A 56 -9.76 12.72 -8.44
N LYS A 57 -11.01 12.29 -8.30
CA LYS A 57 -11.42 11.35 -7.24
C LYS A 57 -10.75 9.98 -7.39
N LEU A 58 -10.75 9.44 -8.60
CA LEU A 58 -10.08 8.17 -8.92
C LEU A 58 -8.58 8.27 -8.74
N SER A 59 -7.95 9.37 -9.18
CA SER A 59 -6.52 9.58 -8.99
C SER A 59 -6.18 9.70 -7.52
N LYS A 60 -7.01 10.31 -6.66
CA LYS A 60 -6.79 10.31 -5.21
C LYS A 60 -6.95 8.93 -4.57
N GLU A 61 -7.92 8.15 -5.03
CA GLU A 61 -8.14 6.77 -4.53
C GLU A 61 -7.02 5.83 -5.00
N LEU A 62 -6.50 6.03 -6.21
CA LEU A 62 -5.47 5.21 -6.86
C LEU A 62 -4.04 5.64 -6.53
N ASP A 63 -3.74 6.95 -6.52
CA ASP A 63 -2.48 7.54 -6.05
C ASP A 63 -2.43 7.62 -4.52
N GLY A 64 -3.32 6.90 -3.82
CA GLY A 64 -3.22 6.67 -2.39
C GLY A 64 -1.79 6.29 -2.06
N ASN A 65 -1.12 7.16 -1.31
CA ASN A 65 0.24 7.02 -0.81
C ASN A 65 0.32 5.84 0.17
N TYR A 66 0.07 4.64 -0.34
CA TYR A 66 0.35 3.38 0.29
C TYR A 66 1.74 3.03 -0.20
N GLU A 67 2.74 3.16 0.68
CA GLU A 67 3.80 2.16 0.68
C GLU A 67 3.09 0.81 0.50
N ASN A 68 3.43 0.10 -0.57
CA ASN A 68 2.78 -1.13 -0.97
C ASN A 68 2.50 -1.96 0.29
N PRO A 69 1.26 -2.33 0.63
CA PRO A 69 0.96 -3.00 1.90
C PRO A 69 1.83 -4.24 2.11
N VAL A 70 2.22 -4.91 1.02
CA VAL A 70 3.17 -6.02 1.03
C VAL A 70 4.59 -5.54 1.37
N GLU A 71 5.02 -4.40 0.84
CA GLU A 71 6.31 -3.77 1.15
C GLU A 71 6.35 -3.22 2.58
N SER A 72 5.30 -2.56 3.08
CA SER A 72 5.19 -2.17 4.49
C SER A 72 5.19 -3.39 5.41
N LEU A 73 4.55 -4.49 4.99
CA LEU A 73 4.55 -5.75 5.74
C LEU A 73 5.93 -6.43 5.70
N HIS A 74 6.65 -6.40 4.58
CA HIS A 74 8.04 -6.84 4.49
C HIS A 74 8.97 -5.98 5.35
N LYS A 75 8.81 -4.66 5.34
CA LYS A 75 9.57 -3.75 6.22
C LYS A 75 9.28 -4.05 7.69
N ALA A 76 8.01 -4.24 8.06
CA ALA A 76 7.63 -4.61 9.42
C ALA A 76 8.21 -5.98 9.85
N LEU A 77 8.17 -6.98 8.96
CA LEU A 77 8.80 -8.28 9.20
C LEU A 77 10.31 -8.18 9.36
N HIS A 78 10.97 -7.34 8.55
CA HIS A 78 12.40 -7.10 8.67
C HIS A 78 12.76 -6.43 10.00
N ILE A 79 11.99 -5.41 10.41
CA ILE A 79 12.18 -4.73 11.70
C ILE A 79 12.01 -5.73 12.86
N LEU A 80 11.00 -6.61 12.80
CA LEU A 80 10.80 -7.65 13.82
C LEU A 80 11.99 -8.61 13.89
N ALA A 81 12.52 -9.06 12.75
CA ALA A 81 13.69 -9.91 12.70
C ALA A 81 14.95 -9.24 13.30
N GLU A 82 15.11 -7.93 13.07
CA GLU A 82 16.20 -7.16 13.69
C GLU A 82 16.03 -7.03 15.21
N VAL A 83 14.80 -6.81 15.68
CA VAL A 83 14.48 -6.77 17.12
C VAL A 83 14.80 -8.10 17.79
N ASP A 84 14.47 -9.23 17.16
CA ASP A 84 14.79 -10.57 17.69
C ASP A 84 16.30 -10.79 17.75
N ARG A 85 17.05 -10.34 16.74
CA ARG A 85 18.51 -10.40 16.76
C ARG A 85 19.10 -9.58 17.90
N ILE A 86 18.66 -8.32 18.07
CA ILE A 86 19.09 -7.45 19.16
C ILE A 86 18.77 -8.10 20.51
N ARG A 87 17.57 -8.66 20.67
CA ARG A 87 17.17 -9.38 21.88
C ARG A 87 18.14 -10.52 22.20
N SER A 88 18.47 -11.35 21.21
CA SER A 88 19.43 -12.46 21.38
C SER A 88 20.82 -11.95 21.78
N GLU A 89 21.29 -10.85 21.19
CA GLU A 89 22.57 -10.23 21.55
C GLU A 89 22.58 -9.68 22.98
N VAL A 90 21.48 -9.07 23.42
CA VAL A 90 21.29 -8.61 24.80
C VAL A 90 21.29 -9.80 25.76
N GLU A 91 20.53 -10.86 25.47
CA GLU A 91 20.48 -12.07 26.31
C GLU A 91 21.86 -12.71 26.46
N MET A 92 22.63 -12.82 25.37
CA MET A 92 24.02 -13.30 25.43
C MET A 92 24.90 -12.40 26.30
N THR A 93 24.74 -11.09 26.19
CA THR A 93 25.52 -10.12 26.97
C THR A 93 25.20 -10.22 28.46
N VAL A 94 23.91 -10.32 28.80
CA VAL A 94 23.45 -10.52 30.18
C VAL A 94 23.98 -11.83 30.75
N ARG A 95 23.89 -12.94 30.01
CA ARG A 95 24.45 -14.24 30.44
C ARG A 95 25.95 -14.16 30.69
N ARG A 96 26.71 -13.50 29.81
CA ARG A 96 28.16 -13.28 30.01
C ARG A 96 28.43 -12.45 31.26
N ALA A 97 27.63 -11.42 31.52
CA ALA A 97 27.77 -10.59 32.71
C ALA A 97 27.47 -11.38 34.00
N LEU A 98 26.40 -12.18 34.01
CA LEU A 98 26.04 -13.04 35.13
C LEU A 98 27.14 -14.08 35.41
N ASN A 99 27.62 -14.79 34.38
CA ASN A 99 28.70 -15.77 34.54
C ASN A 99 29.98 -15.14 35.09
N ARG A 100 30.30 -13.89 34.71
CA ARG A 100 31.46 -13.16 35.27
C ARG A 100 31.26 -12.80 36.74
N LEU A 101 30.04 -12.42 37.15
CA LEU A 101 29.73 -12.13 38.54
C LEU A 101 29.76 -13.40 39.40
N GLU A 102 29.27 -14.53 38.88
CA GLU A 102 29.35 -15.82 39.55
C GLU A 102 30.80 -16.31 39.68
N ALA A 103 31.64 -16.11 38.66
CA ALA A 103 33.06 -16.46 38.72
C ALA A 103 33.90 -15.51 39.59
N ALA A 104 33.38 -14.32 39.93
CA ALA A 104 34.03 -13.35 40.81
C ALA A 104 33.61 -13.48 42.28
N ARG A 105 32.69 -14.41 42.59
CA ARG A 105 32.35 -14.85 43.96
C ARG A 105 33.19 -16.06 44.34
#